data_AF-A0A945C629-F1
#
_entry.id   AF-A0A945C629-F1
#
_cell.length_a   1.000
_cell.length_b   1.000
_cell.length_c   1.000
_cell.angle_alpha   90.00
_cell.angle_beta   90.00
_cell.angle_gamma   90.00
#
_symmetry.space_group_name_H-M   'P 1'
#
loop_
_entity.id
_entity.type
_entity.pdbx_description
1 polymer ?
#
loop_
_entity_poly.entity_id
_entity_poly.type
_entity_poly.pdbx_seq_one_letter_code
_entity_poly.pdbx_strand_id
1 'polypeptide(L)'
;MKKYFFILLVASFFLTGCGSSDDNQEMTALELEIFEAQMQVEEARQFAEMEMLEIERYNQENNIDSGYLTIPDDKELTEDEIEYWEEEIARREFELAGWISFSEVVKHNTADDCWLAIGGQVLDVTEYINSHPGDQAIVQGCGQDATILFETRPTGSGTIHSDTAYALFDEYYVGELQL
;
A
#
# COMPACT_ATOMS: atom_id res chain seq x y z
N MET A 1 4.86 -8.03 -29.87
CA MET A 1 5.18 -9.49 -29.94
C MET A 1 6.44 -9.81 -29.12
N LYS A 2 6.42 -9.59 -27.80
CA LYS A 2 7.50 -9.99 -26.86
C LYS A 2 6.94 -10.15 -25.43
N LYS A 3 5.90 -10.96 -25.25
CA LYS A 3 5.27 -11.20 -23.92
C LYS A 3 5.31 -12.67 -23.46
N TYR A 4 6.06 -13.55 -24.13
CA TYR A 4 6.00 -15.00 -23.85
C TYR A 4 7.37 -15.69 -23.72
N PHE A 5 8.41 -15.02 -23.23
CA PHE A 5 9.74 -15.65 -23.14
C PHE A 5 10.31 -15.84 -21.74
N PHE A 6 9.62 -15.43 -20.68
CA PHE A 6 10.11 -15.58 -19.30
C PHE A 6 9.38 -16.64 -18.46
N ILE A 7 8.31 -17.26 -18.98
CA ILE A 7 7.52 -18.27 -18.25
C ILE A 7 8.09 -19.69 -18.37
N LEU A 8 9.16 -19.91 -19.16
CA LEU A 8 9.66 -21.27 -19.44
C LEU A 8 10.89 -21.72 -18.65
N LEU A 9 11.44 -20.91 -17.73
CA LEU A 9 12.69 -21.27 -17.05
C LEU A 9 12.55 -21.77 -15.60
N VAL A 10 11.40 -21.57 -14.92
CA VAL A 10 11.26 -22.02 -13.52
C VAL A 10 10.63 -23.42 -13.41
N ALA A 11 9.90 -23.89 -14.42
CA ALA A 11 9.36 -25.25 -14.45
C ALA A 11 10.41 -26.36 -14.73
N SER A 12 11.68 -26.00 -14.96
CA SER A 12 12.75 -26.98 -15.20
C SER A 12 13.60 -27.30 -13.97
N PHE A 13 13.37 -26.65 -12.82
CA PHE A 13 14.19 -26.88 -11.62
C PHE A 13 13.70 -28.02 -10.71
N PHE A 14 12.54 -28.63 -10.97
CA PHE A 14 12.04 -29.79 -10.21
C PHE A 14 11.79 -31.04 -11.08
N LEU A 15 12.58 -31.23 -12.15
CA LEU A 15 12.69 -32.54 -12.82
C LEU A 15 14.10 -33.13 -12.80
N THR A 16 15.03 -32.56 -12.03
CA THR A 16 16.37 -33.16 -11.87
C THR A 16 16.79 -33.16 -10.40
N GLY A 17 16.16 -34.03 -9.59
CA GLY A 17 16.49 -34.07 -8.17
C GLY A 17 15.82 -35.15 -7.33
N CYS A 18 15.69 -36.37 -7.83
CA CYS A 18 16.07 -37.63 -7.15
C CYS A 18 15.39 -38.79 -7.88
N GLY A 19 16.17 -39.61 -8.58
CA GLY A 19 15.71 -40.91 -9.00
C GLY A 19 15.69 -41.83 -7.78
N SER A 20 14.50 -42.16 -7.29
CA SER A 20 14.21 -43.49 -6.79
C SER A 20 12.82 -43.88 -7.27
N SER A 21 12.77 -45.06 -7.85
CA SER A 21 11.60 -45.73 -8.41
C SER A 21 10.40 -45.70 -7.47
N ASP A 22 9.23 -45.60 -8.09
CA ASP A 22 7.89 -45.61 -7.50
C ASP A 22 7.47 -44.26 -6.92
N ASP A 23 6.66 -43.53 -7.68
CA ASP A 23 5.39 -42.98 -7.18
C ASP A 23 4.75 -42.10 -8.27
N ASN A 24 3.75 -42.68 -8.94
CA ASN A 24 2.80 -41.94 -9.75
C ASN A 24 1.77 -41.34 -8.76
N GLN A 25 2.21 -40.41 -7.90
CA GLN A 25 1.36 -39.81 -6.89
C GLN A 25 0.56 -38.68 -7.54
N GLU A 26 -0.69 -38.99 -7.90
CA GLU A 26 -1.68 -37.94 -8.18
C GLU A 26 -1.74 -37.02 -6.96
N MET A 27 -1.43 -35.73 -7.16
CA MET A 27 -1.66 -34.69 -6.15
C MET A 27 -3.11 -34.76 -5.70
N THR A 28 -3.34 -34.82 -4.40
CA THR A 28 -4.69 -34.72 -3.84
C THR A 28 -5.25 -33.33 -4.11
N ALA A 29 -6.58 -33.20 -4.16
CA ALA A 29 -7.23 -31.90 -4.37
C ALA A 29 -6.78 -30.84 -3.33
N LEU A 30 -6.49 -31.27 -2.10
CA LEU A 30 -5.99 -30.40 -1.04
C LEU A 30 -4.55 -29.94 -1.29
N GLU A 31 -3.68 -30.81 -1.82
CA GLU A 31 -2.31 -30.44 -2.19
C GLU A 31 -2.30 -29.47 -3.38
N LEU A 32 -3.24 -29.62 -4.33
CA LEU A 32 -3.40 -28.69 -5.45
C LEU A 32 -3.87 -27.30 -4.98
N GLU A 33 -4.86 -27.23 -4.07
CA GLU A 33 -5.32 -25.97 -3.49
C GLU A 33 -4.21 -25.25 -2.70
N ILE A 34 -3.41 -26.00 -1.94
CA ILE A 34 -2.26 -25.46 -1.22
C ILE A 34 -1.19 -24.94 -2.20
N PHE A 35 -0.93 -25.68 -3.29
CA PHE A 35 0.02 -25.28 -4.31
C PHE A 35 -0.42 -24.00 -5.04
N GLU A 36 -1.70 -23.88 -5.39
CA GLU A 36 -2.26 -22.67 -6.00
C GLU A 36 -2.16 -21.46 -5.05
N ALA A 37 -2.48 -21.65 -3.77
CA ALA A 37 -2.34 -20.60 -2.76
C ALA A 37 -0.87 -20.17 -2.57
N GLN A 38 0.07 -21.11 -2.56
CA GLN A 38 1.50 -20.82 -2.48
C GLN A 38 2.00 -20.04 -3.70
N MET A 39 1.53 -20.39 -4.89
CA MET A 39 1.86 -19.68 -6.12
C MET A 39 1.33 -18.24 -6.10
N GLN A 40 0.12 -18.01 -5.59
CA GLN A 40 -0.44 -16.66 -5.43
C GLN A 40 0.33 -15.83 -4.39
N VAL A 41 0.77 -16.45 -3.29
CA VAL A 41 1.60 -15.78 -2.28
C VAL A 41 2.97 -15.40 -2.86
N GLU A 42 3.59 -16.26 -3.67
CA GLU A 42 4.86 -15.97 -4.32
C GLU A 42 4.73 -14.86 -5.38
N GLU A 43 3.63 -14.84 -6.14
CA GLU A 43 3.32 -13.76 -7.08
C GLU A 43 3.11 -12.42 -6.37
N ALA A 44 2.36 -12.41 -5.26
CA ALA A 44 2.18 -11.23 -4.42
C ALA A 44 3.52 -10.75 -3.81
N ARG A 45 4.41 -11.68 -3.41
CA ARG A 45 5.74 -11.33 -2.90
C ARG A 45 6.61 -10.69 -3.98
N GLN A 46 6.63 -11.26 -5.19
CA GLN A 46 7.38 -10.68 -6.31
C GLN A 46 6.84 -9.30 -6.71
N PHE A 47 5.52 -9.10 -6.63
CA PHE A 47 4.92 -7.80 -6.87
C PHE A 47 5.37 -6.76 -5.83
N ALA A 48 5.31 -7.11 -4.54
CA ALA A 48 5.77 -6.24 -3.46
C ALA A 48 7.28 -5.94 -3.55
N GLU A 49 8.11 -6.92 -3.90
CA GLU A 49 9.54 -6.73 -4.15
C GLU A 49 9.80 -5.76 -5.33
N MET A 50 9.04 -5.87 -6.42
CA MET A 50 9.17 -4.93 -7.54
C MET A 50 8.70 -3.51 -7.20
N GLU A 51 7.65 -3.37 -6.40
CA GLU A 51 7.13 -2.07 -5.95
C GLU A 51 8.15 -1.37 -5.02
N MET A 52 8.75 -2.13 -4.09
CA MET A 52 9.84 -1.64 -3.24
C MET A 52 11.05 -1.18 -4.05
N LEU A 53 11.45 -1.93 -5.08
CA LEU A 53 12.56 -1.55 -5.96
C LEU A 53 12.24 -0.29 -6.79
N GLU A 54 10.98 -0.09 -7.18
CA GLU A 54 10.56 1.11 -7.90
C GLU A 54 10.56 2.35 -6.99
N ILE A 55 10.14 2.18 -5.73
CA ILE A 55 10.24 3.21 -4.68
C ILE A 55 11.71 3.55 -4.40
N GLU A 56 12.60 2.56 -4.25
CA GLU A 56 14.04 2.78 -4.08
C GLU A 56 14.65 3.55 -5.26
N ARG A 57 14.30 3.16 -6.49
CA ARG A 57 14.76 3.87 -7.70
C ARG A 57 14.27 5.31 -7.72
N TYR A 58 12.98 5.54 -7.47
CA TYR A 58 12.40 6.88 -7.42
C TYR A 58 13.10 7.74 -6.37
N ASN A 59 13.36 7.18 -5.19
CA ASN A 59 14.04 7.88 -4.11
C ASN A 59 15.48 8.24 -4.50
N GLN A 60 16.20 7.33 -5.13
CA GLN A 60 17.56 7.58 -5.61
C GLN A 60 17.60 8.65 -6.72
N GLU A 61 16.70 8.60 -7.70
CA GLU A 61 16.65 9.55 -8.81
C GLU A 61 16.27 10.96 -8.37
N ASN A 62 15.42 11.08 -7.35
CA ASN A 62 14.96 12.37 -6.81
C ASN A 62 15.76 12.83 -5.60
N ASN A 63 16.84 12.10 -5.25
CA ASN A 63 17.70 12.41 -4.12
C ASN A 63 16.92 12.50 -2.79
N ILE A 64 15.85 11.70 -2.69
CA ILE A 64 15.02 11.50 -1.51
C ILE A 64 15.74 10.48 -0.64
N ASP A 65 16.14 10.91 0.55
CA ASP A 65 16.63 10.01 1.59
C ASP A 65 15.45 9.14 2.07
N SER A 66 15.38 7.89 1.61
CA SER A 66 14.31 6.95 1.96
C SER A 66 14.30 6.60 3.46
N GLY A 67 15.34 7.00 4.21
CA GLY A 67 15.39 6.83 5.65
C GLY A 67 15.50 5.38 6.12
N TYR A 68 15.70 4.41 5.21
CA TYR A 68 16.01 3.04 5.61
C TYR A 68 17.40 3.02 6.26
N LEU A 69 17.39 3.01 7.58
CA LEU A 69 18.56 2.73 8.41
C LEU A 69 19.15 1.38 7.98
N THR A 70 20.35 1.40 7.41
CA THR A 70 21.18 0.20 7.38
C THR A 70 21.88 0.11 8.73
N ILE A 71 21.33 -0.69 9.64
CA ILE A 71 22.04 -1.05 10.86
C ILE A 71 23.26 -1.86 10.42
N PRO A 72 24.51 -1.47 10.76
CA PRO A 72 25.69 -2.24 10.39
C PRO A 72 25.59 -3.66 10.94
N ASP A 73 25.55 -4.67 10.06
CA ASP A 73 25.33 -6.08 10.42
C ASP A 73 26.44 -6.68 11.31
N ASP A 74 27.57 -5.98 11.50
CA ASP A 74 28.81 -6.57 12.03
C ASP A 74 29.52 -5.77 13.15
N LYS A 75 28.88 -4.74 13.72
CA LYS A 75 29.44 -4.00 14.87
C LYS A 75 28.63 -4.20 16.13
N GLU A 76 29.28 -4.63 17.21
CA GLU A 76 28.81 -4.37 18.57
C GLU A 76 28.70 -2.85 18.74
N LEU A 77 27.46 -2.37 18.80
CA LEU A 77 27.16 -0.96 19.03
C LEU A 77 27.49 -0.63 20.49
N THR A 78 28.05 0.55 20.72
CA THR A 78 28.21 1.10 22.06
C THR A 78 26.85 1.54 22.64
N GLU A 79 26.75 1.70 23.96
CA GLU A 79 25.51 2.18 24.62
C GLU A 79 25.06 3.53 24.06
N ASP A 80 25.99 4.45 23.78
CA ASP A 80 25.72 5.76 23.19
C ASP A 80 25.21 5.66 21.74
N GLU A 81 25.70 4.69 20.96
CA GLU A 81 25.22 4.43 19.60
C GLU A 81 23.81 3.83 19.60
N ILE A 82 23.49 2.98 20.58
CA ILE A 82 22.13 2.41 20.75
C ILE A 82 21.14 3.53 21.09
N GLU A 83 21.46 4.40 22.06
CA GLU A 83 20.59 5.52 22.45
C GLU A 83 20.31 6.45 21.27
N TYR A 84 21.32 6.78 20.47
CA TYR A 84 21.16 7.58 19.25
C TYR A 84 20.19 6.93 18.24
N TRP A 85 20.32 5.62 18.02
CA TRP A 85 19.45 4.92 17.08
C TRP A 85 18.03 4.78 17.62
N GLU A 86 17.83 4.57 18.92
CA GLU A 86 16.49 4.55 19.53
C GLU A 86 15.77 5.89 19.38
N GLU A 87 16.47 7.01 19.60
CA GLU A 87 15.92 8.36 19.40
C GLU A 87 15.60 8.65 17.92
N GLU A 88 16.49 8.27 17.01
CA GLU A 88 16.28 8.47 15.57
C GLU A 88 15.15 7.58 15.02
N ILE A 89 15.03 6.32 15.48
CA ILE A 89 13.90 5.44 15.14
C ILE A 89 12.61 6.05 15.65
N ALA A 90 12.54 6.49 16.91
CA ALA A 90 11.33 7.12 17.47
C ALA A 90 10.93 8.39 16.71
N ARG A 91 11.91 9.21 16.29
CA ARG A 91 11.68 10.41 15.46
C ARG A 91 11.11 10.03 14.10
N ARG A 92 11.66 9.02 13.43
CA ARG A 92 11.20 8.57 12.11
C ARG A 92 9.86 7.84 12.18
N GLU A 93 9.59 7.04 13.20
CA GLU A 93 8.27 6.47 13.46
C GLU A 93 7.23 7.56 13.71
N PHE A 94 7.59 8.63 14.42
CA PHE A 94 6.72 9.79 14.60
C PHE A 94 6.48 10.55 13.28
N GLU A 95 7.51 10.73 12.45
CA GLU A 95 7.37 11.31 11.12
C GLU A 95 6.53 10.43 10.19
N LEU A 96 6.65 9.10 10.27
CA LEU A 96 5.89 8.12 9.52
C LEU A 96 4.46 7.93 10.05
N ALA A 97 4.19 8.21 11.33
CA ALA A 97 2.85 8.12 11.91
C ALA A 97 1.85 9.11 11.28
N GLY A 98 2.36 10.16 10.63
CA GLY A 98 1.55 11.07 9.83
C GLY A 98 1.24 10.55 8.42
N TRP A 99 1.87 9.47 7.96
CA TRP A 99 1.67 8.92 6.61
C TRP A 99 0.77 7.69 6.65
N ILE A 100 -0.24 7.68 5.78
CA ILE A 100 -1.22 6.61 5.61
C ILE A 100 -0.99 5.99 4.24
N SER A 101 -0.78 4.66 4.18
CA SER A 101 -0.65 3.97 2.91
C SER A 101 -1.97 3.97 2.15
N PHE A 102 -1.94 4.01 0.82
CA PHE A 102 -3.17 3.87 0.02
C PHE A 102 -3.86 2.51 0.27
N SER A 103 -3.08 1.46 0.55
CA SER A 103 -3.62 0.15 0.93
C SER A 103 -4.41 0.18 2.24
N GLU A 104 -4.12 1.10 3.16
CA GLU A 104 -4.95 1.34 4.34
C GLU A 104 -6.24 2.04 3.96
N VAL A 105 -6.16 3.13 3.18
CA VAL A 105 -7.35 3.88 2.71
C VAL A 105 -8.37 2.95 2.05
N VAL A 106 -7.94 2.04 1.18
CA VAL A 106 -8.82 1.09 0.46
C VAL A 106 -9.66 0.19 1.38
N LYS A 107 -9.23 -0.03 2.64
CA LYS A 107 -9.99 -0.83 3.61
C LYS A 107 -11.26 -0.11 4.08
N HIS A 108 -11.23 1.21 4.13
CA HIS A 108 -12.31 2.08 4.60
C HIS A 108 -13.21 2.51 3.44
N ASN A 109 -13.92 1.54 2.83
CA ASN A 109 -14.62 1.69 1.56
C ASN A 109 -16.16 1.60 1.64
N THR A 110 -16.73 1.74 2.83
CA THR A 110 -18.18 1.60 3.07
C THR A 110 -18.76 2.87 3.67
N ALA A 111 -20.08 3.04 3.66
CA ALA A 111 -20.70 4.26 4.19
C ALA A 111 -20.63 4.36 5.72
N ASP A 112 -20.45 3.25 6.43
CA ASP A 112 -20.25 3.15 7.87
C ASP A 112 -18.77 3.08 8.28
N ASP A 113 -17.87 3.08 7.30
CA ASP A 113 -16.42 3.16 7.47
C ASP A 113 -15.79 3.69 6.16
N CYS A 114 -15.70 5.02 6.06
CA CYS A 114 -15.40 5.73 4.80
C CYS A 114 -14.22 6.68 4.96
N TRP A 115 -13.08 6.33 4.35
CA TRP A 115 -11.97 7.25 4.19
C TRP A 115 -11.84 7.71 2.74
N LEU A 116 -11.40 8.95 2.55
CA LEU A 116 -11.12 9.55 1.25
C LEU A 116 -9.68 10.04 1.23
N ALA A 117 -8.96 9.82 0.14
CA ALA A 117 -7.76 10.58 -0.14
C ALA A 117 -8.09 11.77 -1.08
N ILE A 118 -7.76 13.00 -0.69
CA ILE A 118 -8.01 14.20 -1.48
C ILE A 118 -6.78 15.09 -1.42
N GLY A 119 -6.16 15.36 -2.58
CA GLY A 119 -5.01 16.27 -2.67
C GLY A 119 -3.80 15.84 -1.84
N GLY A 120 -3.64 14.54 -1.60
CA GLY A 120 -2.58 13.99 -0.75
C GLY A 120 -2.95 13.88 0.73
N GLN A 121 -4.13 14.33 1.16
CA GLN A 121 -4.59 14.19 2.55
C GLN A 121 -5.58 13.03 2.67
N VAL A 122 -5.52 12.27 3.75
CA VAL A 122 -6.49 11.21 4.09
C VAL A 122 -7.47 11.73 5.13
N LEU A 123 -8.76 11.60 4.83
CA LEU A 123 -9.87 12.09 5.65
C LEU A 123 -10.80 10.94 6.03
N ASP A 124 -11.15 10.82 7.31
CA ASP A 124 -12.23 9.95 7.79
C ASP A 124 -13.54 10.74 7.80
N VAL A 125 -14.38 10.47 6.80
CA VAL A 125 -15.64 11.20 6.62
C VAL A 125 -16.86 10.40 7.10
N THR A 126 -16.65 9.30 7.82
CA THR A 126 -17.71 8.36 8.22
C THR A 126 -18.89 9.07 8.88
N GLU A 127 -18.62 9.92 9.87
CA GLU A 127 -19.64 10.70 10.59
C GLU A 127 -20.19 11.89 9.77
N TYR A 128 -19.43 12.36 8.78
CA TYR A 128 -19.81 13.49 7.94
C TYR A 128 -20.81 13.13 6.83
N ILE A 129 -20.87 11.87 6.40
CA ILE A 129 -21.67 11.43 5.25
C ILE A 129 -23.12 11.93 5.31
N ASN A 130 -23.76 11.87 6.48
CA ASN A 130 -25.16 12.29 6.65
C ASN A 130 -25.35 13.82 6.65
N SER A 131 -24.28 14.58 6.86
CA SER A 131 -24.26 16.04 6.85
C SER A 131 -23.76 16.62 5.53
N HIS A 132 -23.26 15.77 4.63
CA HIS A 132 -22.70 16.19 3.35
C HIS A 132 -23.81 16.78 2.43
N PRO A 133 -23.68 18.04 1.96
CA PRO A 133 -24.71 18.67 1.12
C PRO A 133 -24.95 18.01 -0.25
N GLY A 134 -24.01 17.18 -0.72
CA GLY A 134 -24.18 16.36 -1.92
C GLY A 134 -24.79 14.98 -1.63
N ASP A 135 -25.35 14.78 -0.44
CA ASP A 135 -25.94 13.54 0.04
C ASP A 135 -24.99 12.35 -0.20
N GLN A 136 -25.53 11.23 -0.71
CA GLN A 136 -24.84 9.97 -0.96
C GLN A 136 -23.75 10.04 -2.04
N ALA A 137 -23.55 11.18 -2.73
CA ALA A 137 -22.48 11.30 -3.72
C ALA A 137 -21.08 11.09 -3.12
N ILE A 138 -20.89 11.46 -1.85
CA ILE A 138 -19.61 11.29 -1.14
C ILE A 138 -19.20 9.82 -1.01
N VAL A 139 -20.17 8.91 -0.89
CA VAL A 139 -19.93 7.47 -0.70
C VAL A 139 -19.20 6.85 -1.91
N GLN A 140 -19.31 7.46 -3.10
CA GLN A 140 -18.60 7.00 -4.29
C GLN A 140 -17.08 7.13 -4.17
N GLY A 141 -16.60 7.98 -3.26
CA GLY A 141 -15.17 8.17 -3.01
C GLY A 141 -14.60 7.26 -1.92
N CYS A 142 -15.42 6.54 -1.15
CA CYS A 142 -14.91 5.75 -0.02
C CYS A 142 -13.84 4.76 -0.50
N GLY A 143 -12.72 4.73 0.22
CA GLY A 143 -11.56 3.90 -0.06
C GLY A 143 -10.79 4.26 -1.33
N GLN A 144 -10.91 5.49 -1.83
CA GLN A 144 -10.31 5.93 -3.09
C GLN A 144 -9.61 7.28 -2.97
N ASP A 145 -8.77 7.57 -3.97
CA ASP A 145 -8.38 8.95 -4.29
C ASP A 145 -9.58 9.65 -4.93
N ALA A 146 -10.27 10.44 -4.11
CA ALA A 146 -11.46 11.19 -4.47
C ALA A 146 -11.12 12.61 -4.95
N THR A 147 -9.85 12.95 -5.22
CA THR A 147 -9.42 14.31 -5.63
C THR A 147 -10.25 14.82 -6.81
N ILE A 148 -10.34 14.04 -7.88
CA ILE A 148 -11.11 14.44 -9.08
C ILE A 148 -12.61 14.52 -8.78
N LEU A 149 -13.15 13.59 -7.98
CA LEU A 149 -14.56 13.61 -7.58
C LEU A 149 -14.89 14.88 -6.79
N PHE A 150 -14.00 15.27 -5.88
CA PHE A 150 -14.10 16.48 -5.09
C PHE A 150 -13.99 17.74 -5.97
N GLU A 151 -13.00 17.82 -6.84
CA GLU A 151 -12.78 19.03 -7.66
C GLU A 151 -13.85 19.22 -8.74
N THR A 152 -14.42 18.15 -9.28
CA THR A 152 -15.31 18.25 -10.45
C THR A 152 -16.79 18.04 -10.14
N ARG A 153 -17.13 17.46 -8.98
CA ARG A 153 -18.51 17.14 -8.57
C ARG A 153 -19.38 16.59 -9.71
N PRO A 154 -18.94 15.50 -10.40
CA PRO A 154 -19.56 15.05 -11.65
C PRO A 154 -20.98 14.50 -11.46
N THR A 155 -21.33 14.10 -10.23
CA THR A 155 -22.65 13.62 -9.83
C THR A 155 -23.49 14.67 -9.10
N GLY A 156 -22.94 15.88 -8.93
CA GLY A 156 -23.57 17.01 -8.22
C GLY A 156 -23.75 18.24 -9.12
N SER A 157 -23.33 19.40 -8.63
CA SER A 157 -23.48 20.68 -9.37
C SER A 157 -22.53 20.83 -10.55
N GLY A 158 -21.51 19.98 -10.70
CA GLY A 158 -20.48 20.13 -11.73
C GLY A 158 -19.53 21.31 -11.50
N THR A 159 -19.45 21.83 -10.27
CA THR A 159 -18.55 22.94 -9.90
C THR A 159 -17.53 22.46 -8.88
N ILE A 160 -16.45 23.21 -8.70
CA ILE A 160 -15.49 22.96 -7.60
C ILE A 160 -16.20 23.21 -6.25
N HIS A 161 -15.82 22.48 -5.22
CA HIS A 161 -16.24 22.77 -3.85
C HIS A 161 -15.76 24.16 -3.39
N SER A 162 -16.45 24.77 -2.42
CA SER A 162 -16.05 26.08 -1.89
C SER A 162 -14.89 25.97 -0.91
N ASP A 163 -14.23 27.10 -0.62
CA ASP A 163 -13.20 27.18 0.44
C ASP A 163 -13.71 26.70 1.80
N THR A 164 -15.01 26.87 2.08
CA THR A 164 -15.65 26.35 3.31
C THR A 164 -15.64 24.82 3.36
N ALA A 165 -15.72 24.14 2.23
CA ALA A 165 -15.63 22.68 2.20
C ALA A 165 -14.20 22.21 2.46
N TYR A 166 -13.18 22.92 1.96
CA TYR A 166 -11.78 22.65 2.30
C TYR A 166 -11.50 22.90 3.79
N ALA A 167 -12.13 23.92 4.39
CA ALA A 167 -11.97 24.20 5.82
C ALA A 167 -12.51 23.08 6.74
N LEU A 168 -13.34 22.17 6.23
CA LEU A 168 -13.78 20.99 6.99
C LEU A 168 -12.73 19.88 7.03
N PHE A 169 -11.69 19.92 6.18
CA PHE A 169 -10.68 18.87 6.16
C PHE A 169 -10.00 18.73 7.52
N ASP A 170 -9.72 19.85 8.19
CA ASP A 170 -9.11 19.86 9.53
C ASP A 170 -9.92 19.06 10.58
N GLU A 171 -11.25 18.98 10.43
CA GLU A 171 -12.13 18.25 11.36
C GLU A 171 -12.07 16.73 11.13
N TYR A 172 -11.82 16.30 9.88
CA TYR A 172 -11.87 14.90 9.45
C TYR A 172 -10.49 14.33 9.11
N TYR A 173 -9.42 15.11 9.30
CA TYR A 173 -8.06 14.75 8.90
C TYR A 173 -7.50 13.59 9.73
N VAL A 174 -6.94 12.59 9.03
CA VAL A 174 -6.28 11.42 9.63
C VAL A 174 -4.76 11.50 9.46
N GLY A 175 -4.30 11.88 8.28
CA GLY A 175 -2.88 11.90 7.92
C GLY A 175 -2.64 12.28 6.46
N GLU A 176 -1.39 12.31 6.04
CA GLU A 176 -0.96 12.48 4.66
C GLU A 176 -0.94 11.11 3.96
N LEU A 177 -1.34 11.06 2.70
CA LEU A 177 -1.26 9.86 1.88
C LEU A 177 0.20 9.61 1.50
N GLN A 178 0.71 8.41 1.77
CA GLN A 178 2.02 7.96 1.30
C GLN A 178 2.00 7.89 -0.24
N LEU A 179 2.80 8.75 -0.87
CA LEU A 179 2.96 8.88 -2.32
C LEU A 179 3.99 7.90 -2.90
#